data_AF-A0A0M9CE58-F1
#
_entry.id   AF-A0A0M9CE58-F1
#
_cell.length_a   1.000
_cell.length_b   1.000
_cell.length_c   1.000
_cell.angle_alpha   90.00
_cell.angle_beta   90.00
_cell.angle_gamma   90.00
#
_symmetry.space_group_name_H-M   'P 1'
#
loop_
_entity.id
_entity.type
_entity.pdbx_description
1 polymer ?
#
loop_
_entity_poly.entity_id
_entity_poly.type
_entity_poly.pdbx_seq_one_letter_code
_entity_poly.pdbx_strand_id
1 'polypeptide(L)'
;MKDELASGNRYDSIFHGLEFGQTRKEFYDICWELNKEGIATHGQNNDYVQTILEPKDSLEATKRMVMLFYARFNAYNKITAMDMKFSYSAWAPWNKDLQSDKLLPAVKDTLLKWYPGNEFITTKNNAIVKVDGNRQIQVKIESDRDVSVLIENLEYKYNSLVK
;
A
#
# COMPACT_ATOMS: atom_id res chain seq x y z
N MET A 1 7.60 3.21 -17.80
CA MET A 1 8.44 2.54 -16.79
C MET A 1 9.92 2.88 -16.99
N LYS A 2 10.53 2.54 -18.14
CA LYS A 2 11.90 2.99 -18.45
C LYS A 2 12.01 4.53 -18.50
N ASP A 3 11.01 5.19 -19.08
CA ASP A 3 10.99 6.66 -19.19
C ASP A 3 10.87 7.36 -17.83
N GLU A 4 10.11 6.79 -16.89
CA GLU A 4 9.95 7.31 -15.52
C GLU A 4 11.23 7.15 -14.70
N LEU A 5 11.90 6.00 -14.76
CA LEU A 5 13.21 5.79 -14.15
C LEU A 5 14.27 6.72 -14.78
N ALA A 6 14.18 6.97 -16.09
CA ALA A 6 15.09 7.85 -16.80
C ALA A 6 14.85 9.35 -16.49
N SER A 7 13.71 9.71 -15.90
CA SER A 7 13.43 11.09 -15.47
C SER A 7 14.37 11.59 -14.36
N GLY A 8 15.00 10.67 -13.62
CA GLY A 8 15.86 10.98 -12.47
C GLY A 8 15.09 11.38 -11.20
N ASN A 9 13.76 11.47 -11.26
CA ASN A 9 12.93 11.78 -10.09
C ASN A 9 12.86 10.59 -9.13
N ARG A 10 13.12 10.84 -7.85
CA ARG A 10 13.12 9.83 -6.79
C ARG A 10 12.07 10.16 -5.72
N TYR A 11 11.17 9.21 -5.50
CA TYR A 11 10.08 9.25 -4.54
C TYR A 11 10.19 8.08 -3.56
N ASP A 12 11.01 8.27 -2.51
CA ASP A 12 11.25 7.22 -1.52
C ASP A 12 10.19 7.13 -0.43
N SER A 13 9.46 8.23 -0.17
CA SER A 13 8.47 8.27 0.90
C SER A 13 7.27 7.37 0.60
N ILE A 14 6.91 6.61 1.61
CA ILE A 14 5.70 5.81 1.77
C ILE A 14 4.80 6.57 2.78
N PHE A 15 3.69 5.98 3.23
CA PHE A 15 2.79 6.57 4.22
C PHE A 15 3.40 6.51 5.65
N HIS A 16 2.88 7.31 6.58
CA HIS A 16 3.26 7.33 8.00
C HIS A 16 4.78 7.49 8.27
N GLY A 17 5.50 8.23 7.42
CA GLY A 17 6.94 8.48 7.59
C GLY A 17 7.84 7.28 7.26
N LEU A 18 7.27 6.20 6.73
CA LEU A 18 8.02 5.07 6.20
C LEU A 18 8.63 5.45 4.84
N GLU A 19 9.82 4.96 4.54
CA GLU A 19 10.52 5.26 3.29
C GLU A 19 11.34 4.06 2.78
N PHE A 20 11.56 3.99 1.46
CA PHE A 20 12.52 3.04 0.90
C PHE A 20 13.94 3.28 1.45
N GLY A 21 14.66 2.20 1.74
CA GLY A 21 16.03 2.27 2.26
C GLY A 21 16.14 2.41 3.78
N GLN A 22 15.04 2.68 4.51
CA GLN A 22 15.00 2.53 5.96
C GLN A 22 15.32 1.09 6.36
N THR A 23 15.94 0.90 7.51
CA THR A 23 16.24 -0.40 8.10
C THR A 23 14.99 -1.07 8.65
N ARG A 24 15.06 -2.39 8.83
CA ARG A 24 14.07 -3.14 9.60
C ARG A 24 13.87 -2.58 11.01
N LYS A 25 14.94 -2.10 11.66
CA LYS A 25 14.83 -1.47 12.98
C LYS A 25 13.99 -0.19 12.91
N GLU A 26 14.30 0.71 11.98
CA GLU A 26 13.56 1.97 11.79
C GLU A 26 12.08 1.71 11.46
N PHE A 27 11.78 0.68 10.64
CA PHE A 27 10.39 0.25 10.40
C PHE A 27 9.66 -0.07 11.70
N TYR A 28 10.25 -0.92 12.55
CA TYR A 28 9.63 -1.30 13.82
C TYR A 28 9.54 -0.15 14.82
N ASP A 29 10.55 0.71 14.87
CA ASP A 29 10.53 1.91 15.72
C ASP A 29 9.38 2.85 15.32
N ILE A 30 9.21 3.11 14.01
CA ILE A 30 8.10 3.91 13.49
C ILE A 30 6.75 3.25 13.84
N CYS A 31 6.61 1.95 13.63
CA CYS A 31 5.35 1.24 13.93
C CYS A 31 5.03 1.24 15.44
N TRP A 32 6.05 1.21 16.29
CA TRP A 32 5.90 1.33 17.73
C TRP A 32 5.39 2.71 18.14
N GLU A 33 5.93 3.78 17.56
CA GLU A 33 5.43 5.13 17.81
C GLU A 33 3.99 5.32 17.30
N LEU A 34 3.66 4.81 16.11
CA LEU A 34 2.27 4.80 15.60
C LEU A 34 1.32 4.06 16.55
N ASN A 35 1.80 3.00 17.21
CA ASN A 35 1.00 2.28 18.19
C ASN A 35 0.79 3.08 19.48
N LYS A 36 1.83 3.74 19.99
CA LYS A 36 1.73 4.64 21.15
C LYS A 36 0.79 5.81 20.89
N GLU A 37 0.74 6.31 19.66
CA GLU A 37 -0.16 7.38 19.23
C GLU A 37 -1.59 6.91 18.95
N GLY A 38 -1.86 5.59 19.01
CA GLY A 38 -3.17 5.01 18.71
C GLY A 38 -3.55 5.03 17.23
N ILE A 39 -2.59 5.33 16.33
CA ILE A 39 -2.79 5.36 14.87
C ILE A 39 -2.76 3.95 14.28
N ALA A 40 -1.96 3.06 14.88
CA ALA A 40 -1.81 1.69 14.43
C ALA A 40 -1.85 0.68 15.59
N THR A 41 -2.14 -0.56 15.27
CA THR A 41 -2.12 -1.70 16.22
C THR A 41 -1.63 -2.95 15.53
N HIS A 42 -1.52 -4.05 16.26
CA HIS A 42 -1.23 -5.35 15.69
C HIS A 42 -2.44 -5.90 14.92
N GLY A 43 -2.21 -6.41 13.71
CA GLY A 43 -3.23 -7.13 12.95
C GLY A 43 -3.53 -8.51 13.54
N GLN A 44 -4.65 -9.13 13.13
CA GLN A 44 -5.19 -10.37 13.72
C GLN A 44 -4.22 -11.56 13.75
N ASN A 45 -3.24 -11.63 12.85
CA ASN A 45 -2.25 -12.71 12.77
C ASN A 45 -0.83 -12.31 13.22
N ASN A 46 -0.67 -11.15 13.88
CA ASN A 46 0.63 -10.58 14.32
C ASN A 46 1.68 -10.31 13.23
N ASP A 47 1.44 -10.70 11.98
CA ASP A 47 2.38 -10.51 10.86
C ASP A 47 2.30 -9.12 10.23
N TYR A 48 1.23 -8.35 10.50
CA TYR A 48 0.97 -7.06 9.89
C TYR A 48 0.67 -5.98 10.92
N VAL A 49 1.03 -4.75 10.59
CA VAL A 49 0.56 -3.56 11.27
C VAL A 49 -0.80 -3.19 10.71
N GLN A 50 -1.76 -2.88 11.58
CA GLN A 50 -3.12 -2.52 11.22
C GLN A 50 -3.37 -1.04 11.52
N THR A 51 -3.93 -0.32 10.56
CA THR A 51 -4.51 1.01 10.77
C THR A 51 -5.94 1.05 10.23
N ILE A 52 -6.71 2.03 10.67
CA ILE A 52 -8.08 2.26 10.26
C ILE A 52 -8.13 3.56 9.47
N LEU A 53 -8.67 3.47 8.26
CA LEU A 53 -8.96 4.64 7.43
C LEU A 53 -10.45 4.96 7.53
N GLU A 54 -10.73 6.11 8.13
CA GLU A 54 -12.10 6.60 8.25
C GLU A 54 -12.61 7.15 6.91
N PRO A 55 -13.89 6.94 6.58
CA PRO A 55 -14.51 7.56 5.42
C PRO A 55 -14.52 9.09 5.59
N LYS A 56 -14.54 9.81 4.46
CA LYS A 56 -14.66 11.28 4.48
C LYS A 56 -15.98 11.73 5.11
N ASP A 57 -17.05 10.99 4.85
CA ASP A 57 -18.38 11.22 5.43
C ASP A 57 -18.59 10.27 6.61
N SER A 58 -18.81 10.83 7.81
CA SER A 58 -19.03 10.05 9.03
C SER A 58 -20.32 9.24 9.02
N LEU A 59 -21.28 9.59 8.14
CA LEU A 59 -22.50 8.81 7.93
C LEU A 59 -22.24 7.49 7.20
N GLU A 60 -21.09 7.36 6.55
CA GLU A 60 -20.65 6.18 5.80
C GLU A 60 -19.80 5.24 6.68
N ALA A 61 -20.12 5.13 7.97
CA ALA A 61 -19.33 4.36 8.94
C ALA A 61 -19.06 2.89 8.54
N THR A 62 -19.93 2.30 7.71
CA THR A 62 -19.76 0.94 7.16
C THR A 62 -18.65 0.85 6.11
N LYS A 63 -18.24 1.98 5.51
CA LYS A 63 -17.16 2.11 4.52
C LYS A 63 -15.80 2.40 5.15
N ARG A 64 -15.68 2.37 6.48
CA ARG A 64 -14.40 2.34 7.18
C ARG A 64 -13.53 1.21 6.62
N MET A 65 -12.27 1.51 6.30
CA MET A 65 -11.35 0.52 5.75
C MET A 65 -10.34 0.10 6.81
N VAL A 66 -10.14 -1.21 6.93
CA VAL A 66 -8.98 -1.79 7.60
C VAL A 66 -7.83 -1.83 6.59
N MET A 67 -6.71 -1.22 6.94
CA MET A 67 -5.47 -1.32 6.19
C MET A 67 -4.44 -2.11 6.99
N LEU A 68 -3.98 -3.21 6.41
CA LEU A 68 -2.85 -3.99 6.89
C LEU A 68 -1.61 -3.62 6.07
N PHE A 69 -0.45 -3.47 6.70
CA PHE A 69 0.80 -3.27 5.98
C PHE A 69 2.01 -3.92 6.65
N TYR A 70 3.00 -4.29 5.84
CA TYR A 70 4.27 -4.82 6.30
C TYR A 70 5.39 -4.59 5.27
N ALA A 71 6.58 -4.24 5.73
CA ALA A 71 7.71 -3.95 4.85
C ALA A 71 8.39 -5.23 4.33
N ARG A 72 8.77 -5.21 3.05
CA ARG A 72 9.70 -6.19 2.47
C ARG A 72 11.12 -5.69 2.56
N PHE A 73 11.98 -6.50 3.14
CA PHE A 73 13.39 -6.18 3.35
C PHE A 73 14.28 -6.92 2.36
N ASN A 74 15.32 -6.24 1.87
CA ASN A 74 16.39 -6.91 1.14
C ASN A 74 17.37 -7.64 2.09
N ALA A 75 18.39 -8.28 1.52
CA ALA A 75 19.45 -8.98 2.26
C ALA A 75 20.22 -8.09 3.26
N TYR A 76 20.18 -6.77 3.10
CA TYR A 76 20.79 -5.79 4.00
C TYR A 76 19.78 -5.21 5.02
N ASN A 77 18.63 -5.86 5.18
CA ASN A 77 17.54 -5.44 6.05
C ASN A 77 17.00 -4.03 5.74
N LYS A 78 17.05 -3.59 4.47
CA LYS A 78 16.48 -2.31 4.03
C LYS A 78 15.14 -2.49 3.34
N ILE A 79 14.19 -1.60 3.60
CA ILE A 79 12.87 -1.57 2.95
C ILE A 79 13.07 -1.39 1.44
N THR A 80 12.48 -2.29 0.66
CA THR A 80 12.48 -2.25 -0.81
C THR A 80 11.08 -2.30 -1.40
N ALA A 81 10.11 -2.77 -0.62
CA ALA A 81 8.70 -2.70 -0.94
C ALA A 81 7.85 -2.69 0.34
N MET A 82 6.57 -2.37 0.20
CA MET A 82 5.56 -2.41 1.24
C MET A 82 4.38 -3.24 0.73
N ASP A 83 4.12 -4.37 1.39
CA ASP A 83 2.89 -5.13 1.17
C ASP A 83 1.76 -4.50 1.96
N MET A 84 0.59 -4.38 1.33
CA MET A 84 -0.59 -3.86 1.96
C MET A 84 -1.84 -4.64 1.56
N LYS A 85 -2.81 -4.70 2.46
CA LYS A 85 -4.14 -5.23 2.21
C LYS A 85 -5.20 -4.30 2.76
N PHE A 86 -6.23 -4.07 1.96
CA PHE A 86 -7.38 -3.27 2.34
C PHE A 86 -8.63 -4.16 2.37
N SER A 87 -9.48 -3.96 3.38
CA SER A 87 -10.82 -4.54 3.44
C SER A 87 -11.78 -3.55 4.11
N TYR A 88 -13.08 -3.63 3.84
CA TYR A 88 -14.06 -2.91 4.65
C TYR A 88 -14.16 -3.53 6.04
N SER A 89 -14.20 -2.71 7.09
CA SER A 89 -14.31 -3.20 8.47
C SER A 89 -15.63 -3.93 8.72
N ALA A 90 -16.70 -3.55 8.01
CA ALA A 90 -18.02 -4.16 8.09
C ALA A 90 -18.26 -5.26 7.03
N TRP A 91 -17.20 -5.76 6.38
CA TRP A 91 -17.32 -6.79 5.35
C TRP A 91 -18.07 -8.02 5.86
N ALA A 92 -18.95 -8.55 5.00
CA ALA A 92 -19.60 -9.83 5.18
C ALA A 92 -19.83 -10.49 3.81
N PRO A 93 -19.79 -11.84 3.70
CA PRO A 93 -19.86 -12.51 2.40
C PRO A 93 -21.20 -12.30 1.68
N TRP A 94 -22.28 -12.01 2.43
CA TRP A 94 -23.60 -11.69 1.87
C TRP A 94 -23.79 -10.23 1.50
N ASN A 95 -22.93 -9.31 1.95
CA ASN A 95 -23.08 -7.88 1.65
C ASN A 95 -22.34 -7.52 0.36
N LYS A 96 -23.08 -7.34 -0.74
CA LYS A 96 -22.50 -7.06 -2.06
C LYS A 96 -21.94 -5.63 -2.19
N ASP A 97 -22.35 -4.71 -1.34
CA ASP A 97 -21.87 -3.32 -1.37
C ASP A 97 -20.51 -3.15 -0.67
N LEU A 98 -20.12 -4.15 0.12
CA LEU A 98 -18.84 -4.15 0.84
C LEU A 98 -17.87 -5.17 0.27
N GLN A 99 -17.95 -5.53 -1.01
CA GLN A 99 -17.01 -6.43 -1.66
C GLN A 99 -15.81 -5.68 -2.27
N SER A 100 -14.78 -6.42 -2.62
CA SER A 100 -13.51 -5.89 -3.15
C SER A 100 -13.64 -5.12 -4.46
N ASP A 101 -14.65 -5.41 -5.29
CA ASP A 101 -14.94 -4.65 -6.50
C ASP A 101 -15.43 -3.22 -6.19
N LYS A 102 -16.14 -3.04 -5.07
CA LYS A 102 -16.55 -1.72 -4.54
C LYS A 102 -15.44 -1.02 -3.76
N LEU A 103 -14.58 -1.80 -3.11
CA LEU A 103 -13.44 -1.30 -2.36
C LEU A 103 -12.33 -0.76 -3.27
N LEU A 104 -12.09 -1.40 -4.41
CA LEU A 104 -10.97 -1.07 -5.31
C LEU A 104 -10.94 0.42 -5.72
N PRO A 105 -12.05 1.05 -6.16
CA PRO A 105 -12.07 2.50 -6.41
C PRO A 105 -11.65 3.34 -5.20
N ALA A 106 -12.17 3.04 -3.99
CA ALA A 106 -11.84 3.77 -2.77
C ALA A 106 -10.35 3.64 -2.38
N VAL A 107 -9.77 2.46 -2.59
CA VAL A 107 -8.33 2.22 -2.40
C VAL A 107 -7.51 3.03 -3.41
N LYS A 108 -7.89 3.03 -4.69
CA LYS A 108 -7.21 3.83 -5.72
C LYS A 108 -7.26 5.33 -5.38
N ASP A 109 -8.41 5.85 -4.99
CA ASP A 109 -8.58 7.25 -4.59
C ASP A 109 -7.72 7.61 -3.37
N THR A 110 -7.60 6.69 -2.42
CA THR A 110 -6.73 6.85 -1.24
C THR A 110 -5.26 6.93 -1.64
N LEU A 111 -4.81 6.02 -2.52
CA LEU A 111 -3.45 6.01 -3.02
C LEU A 111 -3.11 7.24 -3.87
N LEU A 112 -4.04 7.73 -4.69
CA LEU A 112 -3.86 8.97 -5.46
C LEU A 112 -3.74 10.21 -4.56
N LYS A 113 -4.43 10.23 -3.41
CA LYS A 113 -4.29 11.30 -2.43
C LYS A 113 -2.94 11.27 -1.72
N TRP A 114 -2.45 10.08 -1.35
CA TRP A 114 -1.15 9.93 -0.72
C TRP A 114 0.01 10.18 -1.70
N TYR A 115 -0.21 9.82 -2.95
CA TYR A 115 0.80 9.83 -4.00
C TYR A 115 0.26 10.53 -5.25
N PRO A 116 0.13 11.87 -5.24
CA PRO A 116 -0.26 12.61 -6.43
C PRO A 116 0.78 12.43 -7.55
N GLY A 117 0.39 12.67 -8.79
CA GLY A 117 1.24 12.48 -9.97
C GLY A 117 0.49 11.75 -11.07
N ASN A 118 1.09 10.68 -11.61
CA ASN A 118 0.50 9.91 -12.71
C ASN A 118 -0.78 9.17 -12.29
N GLU A 119 -1.68 8.94 -13.25
CA GLU A 119 -2.89 8.13 -13.03
C GLU A 119 -2.58 6.62 -13.01
N PHE A 120 -3.53 5.83 -12.49
CA PHE A 120 -3.47 4.37 -12.62
C PHE A 120 -3.75 3.94 -14.06
N ILE A 121 -2.89 3.09 -14.61
CA ILE A 121 -3.06 2.45 -15.90
C ILE A 121 -3.29 0.94 -15.73
N THR A 122 -4.01 0.35 -16.69
CA THR A 122 -4.15 -1.12 -16.77
C THR A 122 -3.19 -1.64 -17.83
N THR A 123 -2.30 -2.54 -17.43
CA THR A 123 -1.36 -3.20 -18.35
C THR A 123 -2.06 -4.25 -19.20
N LYS A 124 -1.38 -4.74 -20.26
CA LYS A 124 -1.89 -5.82 -21.12
C LYS A 124 -2.20 -7.12 -20.36
N ASN A 125 -1.60 -7.33 -19.19
CA ASN A 125 -1.84 -8.50 -18.34
C ASN A 125 -2.88 -8.22 -17.25
N ASN A 126 -3.73 -7.20 -17.43
CA ASN A 126 -4.73 -6.74 -16.47
C ASN A 126 -4.20 -6.33 -15.08
N ALA A 127 -2.88 -6.09 -14.96
CA ALA A 127 -2.34 -5.49 -13.74
C ALA A 127 -2.65 -3.98 -13.72
N ILE A 128 -3.22 -3.50 -12.63
CA ILE A 128 -3.48 -2.07 -12.39
C ILE A 128 -2.24 -1.49 -11.69
N VAL A 129 -1.57 -0.56 -12.35
CA VAL A 129 -0.31 0.01 -11.86
C VAL A 129 -0.29 1.52 -12.00
N LYS A 130 0.42 2.17 -11.10
CA LYS A 130 0.82 3.57 -11.17
C LYS A 130 2.32 3.63 -10.96
N VAL A 131 3.01 4.48 -11.70
CA VAL A 131 4.46 4.66 -11.59
C VAL A 131 4.76 6.14 -11.53
N ASP A 132 5.51 6.57 -10.53
CA ASP A 132 6.09 7.90 -10.44
C ASP A 132 7.58 7.74 -10.11
N GLY A 133 8.48 8.14 -11.02
CA GLY A 133 9.93 8.00 -10.81
C GLY A 133 10.33 6.55 -10.47
N ASN A 134 10.99 6.37 -9.30
CA ASN A 134 11.39 5.05 -8.79
C ASN A 134 10.29 4.27 -8.03
N ARG A 135 9.08 4.81 -7.86
CA ARG A 135 8.01 4.14 -7.11
C ARG A 135 6.97 3.56 -8.06
N GLN A 136 6.74 2.25 -7.96
CA GLN A 136 5.58 1.60 -8.56
C GLN A 136 4.58 1.21 -7.48
N ILE A 137 3.31 1.44 -7.76
CA ILE A 137 2.17 1.01 -6.95
C ILE A 137 1.35 0.07 -7.80
N GLN A 138 1.28 -1.20 -7.41
CA GLN A 138 0.42 -2.20 -8.04
C GLN A 138 -0.80 -2.46 -7.15
N VAL A 139 -1.98 -2.53 -7.76
CA VAL A 139 -3.24 -2.81 -7.06
C VAL A 139 -3.93 -4.00 -7.74
N LYS A 140 -4.51 -4.91 -6.94
CA LYS A 140 -5.32 -6.02 -7.45
C LYS A 140 -6.41 -6.43 -6.45
N ILE A 141 -7.51 -6.94 -6.98
CA ILE A 141 -8.47 -7.71 -6.18
C ILE A 141 -7.80 -9.05 -5.85
N GLU A 142 -7.67 -9.38 -4.57
CA GLU A 142 -7.08 -10.62 -4.08
C GLU A 142 -8.14 -11.67 -3.76
N SER A 143 -9.24 -11.22 -3.17
CA SER A 143 -10.38 -12.05 -2.78
C SER A 143 -11.66 -11.21 -2.87
N ASP A 144 -12.81 -11.81 -2.57
CA ASP A 144 -14.07 -11.07 -2.40
C ASP A 144 -13.97 -9.98 -1.30
N ARG A 145 -13.08 -10.18 -0.32
CA ARG A 145 -12.87 -9.25 0.80
C ARG A 145 -11.76 -8.23 0.54
N ASP A 146 -10.66 -8.68 -0.04
CA ASP A 146 -9.39 -7.97 0.06
C ASP A 146 -8.93 -7.39 -1.28
N VAL A 147 -8.44 -6.16 -1.23
CA VAL A 147 -7.65 -5.53 -2.28
C VAL A 147 -6.19 -5.50 -1.81
N SER A 148 -5.29 -6.18 -2.51
CA SER A 148 -3.85 -6.08 -2.23
C SER A 148 -3.26 -4.87 -2.94
N VAL A 149 -2.30 -4.23 -2.27
CA VAL A 149 -1.45 -3.20 -2.84
C VAL A 149 0.01 -3.54 -2.58
N LEU A 150 0.86 -3.36 -3.57
CA LEU A 150 2.31 -3.47 -3.44
C LEU A 150 2.93 -2.15 -3.89
N ILE A 151 3.59 -1.45 -2.96
CA ILE A 151 4.40 -0.27 -3.25
C ILE A 151 5.86 -0.72 -3.30
N GLU A 152 6.54 -0.54 -4.43
CA GLU A 152 7.86 -1.13 -4.67
C GLU A 152 8.83 -0.12 -5.29
N ASN A 153 10.10 -0.21 -4.87
CA ASN A 153 11.20 0.55 -5.45
C ASN A 153 11.64 -0.13 -6.76
N LEU A 154 11.33 0.52 -7.88
CA LEU A 154 11.63 0.04 -9.22
C LEU A 154 13.12 -0.03 -9.53
N GLU A 155 13.92 0.86 -8.98
CA GLU A 155 15.36 0.84 -9.18
C GLU A 155 15.95 -0.44 -8.58
N TYR A 156 15.55 -0.77 -7.35
CA TYR A 156 15.95 -2.02 -6.71
C TYR A 156 15.45 -3.24 -7.49
N LYS A 157 14.18 -3.22 -7.94
CA LYS A 157 13.58 -4.31 -8.73
C LYS A 157 14.29 -4.52 -10.06
N TYR A 158 14.64 -3.46 -10.77
CA TYR A 158 15.35 -3.56 -12.04
C TYR A 158 16.76 -4.15 -11.85
N ASN A 159 17.49 -3.63 -10.86
CA ASN A 159 18.84 -4.08 -10.55
C ASN A 159 18.91 -5.53 -10.04
N SER A 160 17.83 -6.06 -9.47
CA SER A 160 17.75 -7.47 -9.07
C SER A 160 17.38 -8.43 -10.21
N LEU A 161 16.71 -7.94 -11.26
CA LEU A 161 16.32 -8.73 -12.44
C LEU A 161 17.38 -8.78 -13.54
N VAL A 162 18.30 -7.81 -13.59
CA VAL A 162 19.37 -7.71 -14.59
C VAL A 162 20.67 -8.40 -14.14
N LYS A 163 20.61 -9.22 -13.08
CA LYS A 163 21.73 -10.05 -12.63
C LYS A 163 21.79 -11.39 -13.35
#